data_AF-A0A950AIS5-F1
#
_entry.id   AF-A0A950AIS5-F1
#
_cell.length_a   1.000
_cell.length_b   1.000
_cell.length_c   1.000
_cell.angle_alpha   90.00
_cell.angle_beta   90.00
_cell.angle_gamma   90.00
#
_symmetry.space_group_name_H-M   'P 1'
#
loop_
_entity.id
_entity.type
_entity.pdbx_description
1 polymer ?
#
loop_
_entity_poly.entity_id
_entity_poly.type
_entity_poly.pdbx_seq_one_letter_code
_entity_poly.pdbx_strand_id
1 'polypeptide(L)'
;MSKLDYRKLRRAGRWIDVRHRGLGMWAYTLNRITGTGLVVYLYLHLCFLSLLLRGPNAWDSFVAVAHSPFVLALDLILLAGILIHGLNGLRITLTGLGVGVGAQRALFVTLMTVSAVALCVAALRIFGG
;
A
#
# COMPACT_ATOMS: atom_id res chain seq x y z
N MET A 1 35.30 -7.79 -0.34
CA MET A 1 33.97 -8.11 -0.94
C MET A 1 34.18 -8.75 -2.30
N SER A 2 33.69 -9.96 -2.56
CA SER A 2 33.94 -10.68 -3.82
C SER A 2 33.05 -10.17 -4.96
N LYS A 3 33.48 -10.31 -6.23
CA LYS A 3 32.65 -9.94 -7.40
C LYS A 3 31.34 -10.74 -7.47
N LEU A 4 31.31 -11.93 -6.85
CA LEU A 4 30.12 -12.77 -6.76
C LEU A 4 29.07 -12.14 -5.81
N ASP A 5 29.51 -11.64 -4.65
CA ASP A 5 28.63 -11.00 -3.66
C ASP A 5 28.05 -9.69 -4.20
N TYR A 6 28.88 -8.88 -4.87
CA TYR A 6 28.45 -7.66 -5.55
C TYR A 6 27.35 -7.93 -6.60
N ARG A 7 27.49 -9.01 -7.40
CA ARG A 7 26.49 -9.38 -8.42
C ARG A 7 25.18 -9.89 -7.80
N LYS A 8 25.25 -10.66 -6.71
CA LYS A 8 24.07 -11.12 -5.96
C LYS A 8 23.29 -9.95 -5.36
N LEU A 9 23.97 -9.04 -4.67
CA LEU A 9 23.36 -7.84 -4.08
C LEU A 9 22.71 -6.94 -5.15
N ARG A 10 23.38 -6.70 -6.29
CA ARG A 10 22.76 -5.97 -7.42
C ARG A 10 21.56 -6.69 -8.02
N ARG A 11 21.55 -8.02 -8.06
CA ARG A 11 20.39 -8.81 -8.54
C ARG A 11 19.22 -8.70 -7.58
N ALA A 12 19.50 -8.73 -6.29
CA ALA A 12 18.54 -8.51 -5.21
C ALA A 12 18.14 -7.04 -5.01
N GLY A 13 18.62 -6.08 -5.80
CA GLY A 13 18.15 -4.69 -5.77
C GLY A 13 17.32 -4.29 -7.00
N ARG A 14 17.46 -5.02 -8.11
CA ARG A 14 16.84 -4.69 -9.41
C ARG A 14 15.33 -4.73 -9.45
N TRP A 15 14.69 -5.50 -8.58
CA TRP A 15 13.25 -5.58 -8.39
C TRP A 15 12.60 -4.33 -7.75
N ILE A 16 13.40 -3.45 -7.12
CA ILE A 16 12.95 -2.17 -6.53
C ILE A 16 13.53 -0.98 -7.29
N ASP A 17 14.48 -1.21 -8.20
CA ASP A 17 15.13 -0.17 -9.00
C ASP A 17 14.20 0.34 -10.13
N VAL A 18 13.47 1.41 -9.82
CA VAL A 18 12.53 2.12 -10.72
C VAL A 18 13.15 3.29 -11.49
N ARG A 19 14.38 3.71 -11.16
CA ARG A 19 14.95 5.01 -11.57
C ARG A 19 15.13 5.19 -13.09
N HIS A 20 15.10 4.10 -13.87
CA HIS A 20 15.22 4.10 -15.33
C HIS A 20 14.24 3.15 -16.02
N ARG A 21 13.08 2.89 -15.42
CA ARG A 21 12.11 1.88 -15.90
C ARG A 21 10.76 2.51 -16.24
N GLY A 22 10.09 1.95 -17.25
CA GLY A 22 8.75 2.37 -17.65
C GLY A 22 7.68 2.09 -16.59
N LEU A 23 6.47 2.60 -16.82
CA LEU A 23 5.32 2.51 -15.90
C LEU A 23 5.01 1.08 -15.39
N GLY A 24 5.31 0.05 -16.19
CA GLY A 24 5.14 -1.34 -15.77
C GLY A 24 6.00 -1.72 -14.55
N MET A 25 7.22 -1.20 -14.43
CA MET A 25 8.05 -1.47 -13.25
C MET A 25 7.52 -0.73 -12.02
N TRP A 26 7.08 0.52 -12.18
CA TRP A 26 6.42 1.25 -11.11
C TRP A 26 5.20 0.50 -10.59
N ALA A 27 4.33 0.04 -11.49
CA ALA A 27 3.18 -0.77 -11.11
C ALA A 27 3.55 -2.05 -10.38
N TYR A 28 4.62 -2.74 -10.81
CA TYR A 28 5.10 -3.95 -10.16
C TYR A 28 5.66 -3.68 -8.75
N THR A 29 6.55 -2.70 -8.63
CA THR A 29 7.24 -2.38 -7.38
C THR A 29 6.24 -1.86 -6.34
N LEU A 30 5.34 -0.95 -6.74
CA LEU A 30 4.29 -0.44 -5.86
C LEU A 30 3.42 -1.57 -5.32
N ASN A 31 2.95 -2.49 -6.19
CA ASN A 31 2.08 -3.60 -5.76
C ASN A 31 2.71 -4.47 -4.67
N ARG A 32 4.02 -4.72 -4.79
CA ARG A 32 4.77 -5.55 -3.85
C ARG A 32 5.00 -4.84 -2.53
N ILE A 33 5.47 -3.59 -2.59
CA ILE A 33 5.73 -2.81 -1.38
C ILE A 33 4.45 -2.64 -0.58
N THR A 34 3.35 -2.25 -1.22
CA THR A 34 2.07 -2.09 -0.54
C THR A 34 1.54 -3.44 -0.04
N GLY A 35 1.64 -4.51 -0.83
CA GLY A 35 1.23 -5.85 -0.39
C GLY A 35 1.98 -6.34 0.86
N THR A 36 3.31 -6.19 0.89
CA THR A 36 4.11 -6.54 2.07
C THR A 36 3.75 -5.65 3.27
N GLY A 37 3.55 -4.34 3.05
CA GLY A 37 3.07 -3.43 4.10
C GLY A 37 1.71 -3.84 4.66
N LEU A 38 0.77 -4.25 3.81
CA LEU A 38 -0.56 -4.70 4.23
C LEU A 38 -0.51 -6.01 5.01
N VAL A 39 0.39 -6.93 4.68
CA VAL A 39 0.61 -8.15 5.49
C VAL A 39 1.11 -7.78 6.88
N VAL A 40 2.10 -6.89 7.00
CA VAL A 40 2.58 -6.41 8.30
C VAL A 40 1.45 -5.72 9.08
N TYR A 41 0.69 -4.85 8.41
CA TYR A 41 -0.46 -4.19 9.01
C TYR A 41 -1.50 -5.21 9.49
N LEU A 42 -1.78 -6.27 8.73
CA LEU A 42 -2.75 -7.30 9.14
C LEU A 42 -2.37 -7.93 10.48
N TYR A 43 -1.10 -8.27 10.69
CA TYR A 43 -0.65 -8.79 11.99
C TYR A 43 -0.80 -7.75 13.11
N LEU A 44 -0.40 -6.51 12.88
CA LEU A 44 -0.56 -5.42 13.85
C LEU A 44 -2.05 -5.19 14.18
N HIS A 45 -2.91 -5.24 13.17
CA HIS A 45 -4.35 -5.05 13.30
C HIS A 45 -4.98 -6.14 14.17
N LEU A 46 -4.58 -7.40 13.98
CA LEU A 46 -5.01 -8.51 14.83
C LEU A 46 -4.51 -8.33 16.28
N CYS A 47 -3.30 -7.83 16.48
CA CYS A 47 -2.80 -7.48 17.81
C CYS A 47 -3.65 -6.40 18.49
N PHE A 48 -4.04 -5.34 17.78
CA PHE A 48 -4.89 -4.30 18.35
C PHE A 48 -6.31 -4.81 18.64
N LEU A 49 -6.90 -5.62 17.75
CA LEU A 49 -8.20 -6.26 18.00
C LEU A 49 -8.17 -7.17 19.23
N SER A 50 -7.02 -7.77 19.56
CA SER A 50 -6.90 -8.56 20.79
C SER A 50 -7.11 -7.77 22.09
N LEU A 51 -7.02 -6.42 22.05
CA LEU A 51 -7.32 -5.57 23.20
C LEU A 51 -8.80 -5.62 23.61
N LEU A 52 -9.71 -5.97 22.70
CA LEU A 52 -11.13 -6.21 23.02
C LEU A 52 -11.29 -7.31 24.08
N LEU A 53 -10.41 -8.30 24.08
CA LEU A 53 -10.41 -9.39 25.07
C LEU A 53 -9.94 -8.94 26.45
N ARG A 54 -9.30 -7.77 26.56
CA ARG A 54 -8.77 -7.20 27.81
C ARG A 54 -9.75 -6.25 28.50
N GLY A 55 -10.95 -6.08 27.94
CA GLY A 55 -12.02 -5.28 28.49
C GLY A 55 -12.01 -3.80 28.06
N PRO A 56 -13.04 -3.03 28.45
CA PRO A 56 -13.29 -1.68 27.94
C PRO A 56 -12.14 -0.71 28.16
N ASN A 57 -11.52 -0.72 29.35
CA ASN A 57 -10.43 0.20 29.67
C ASN A 57 -9.24 0.10 28.69
N ALA A 58 -8.89 -1.12 28.27
CA ALA A 58 -7.79 -1.33 27.32
C ALA A 58 -8.16 -0.89 25.90
N TRP A 59 -9.41 -1.14 25.50
CA TRP A 59 -9.95 -0.72 24.21
C TRP A 59 -10.08 0.80 24.10
N ASP A 60 -10.69 1.45 25.09
CA ASP A 60 -10.91 2.90 25.11
C ASP A 60 -9.58 3.68 25.12
N SER A 61 -8.59 3.16 25.85
CA SER A 61 -7.23 3.72 25.83
C SER A 61 -6.59 3.62 24.43
N PHE A 62 -6.79 2.51 23.73
CA PHE A 62 -6.32 2.36 22.36
C PHE A 62 -7.06 3.30 21.39
N VAL A 63 -8.38 3.41 21.49
CA VAL A 63 -9.18 4.32 20.65
C VAL A 63 -8.71 5.77 20.81
N ALA A 64 -8.40 6.20 22.04
CA ALA A 64 -7.85 7.53 22.29
C ALA A 64 -6.52 7.77 21.55
N VAL A 65 -5.64 6.77 21.52
CA VAL A 65 -4.37 6.82 20.76
C VAL A 65 -4.61 6.76 19.25
N ALA A 66 -5.56 5.94 18.80
CA ALA A 66 -5.91 5.79 17.40
C ALA A 66 -6.43 7.09 16.77
N HIS A 67 -7.11 7.93 17.55
CA HIS A 67 -7.56 9.25 17.13
C HIS A 67 -6.49 10.35 17.25
N SER A 68 -5.26 10.02 17.67
CA SER A 68 -4.18 11.01 17.66
C SER A 68 -3.83 11.42 16.22
N PRO A 69 -3.46 12.68 15.95
CA PRO A 69 -3.12 13.14 14.60
C PRO A 69 -2.02 12.31 13.93
N PHE A 70 -1.07 11.80 14.73
CA PHE A 70 -0.01 10.93 14.24
C PHE A 70 -0.56 9.60 13.73
N VAL A 71 -1.43 8.92 14.48
CA VAL A 71 -2.01 7.65 14.04
C VAL A 71 -2.96 7.86 12.86
N LEU A 72 -3.73 8.94 12.84
CA LEU A 72 -4.55 9.30 11.67
C LEU A 72 -3.70 9.52 10.40
N ALA A 73 -2.48 10.05 10.52
CA ALA A 73 -1.57 10.15 9.38
C ALA A 73 -1.07 8.76 8.93
N LEU A 74 -0.83 7.84 9.86
CA LEU A 74 -0.52 6.44 9.54
C LEU A 74 -1.69 5.73 8.86
N ASP A 75 -2.92 5.98 9.31
CA ASP A 75 -4.14 5.46 8.69
C ASP A 75 -4.31 5.97 7.25
N LEU A 76 -3.93 7.23 6.99
CA LEU A 76 -3.92 7.77 5.63
C LEU A 76 -2.88 7.06 4.74
N ILE A 77 -1.67 6.79 5.27
CA ILE A 77 -0.65 6.01 4.55
C ILE A 77 -1.14 4.58 4.28
N LEU A 78 -1.78 3.96 5.27
CA LEU A 78 -2.40 2.66 5.14
C LEU A 78 -3.48 2.66 4.04
N LEU A 79 -4.37 3.65 4.04
CA LEU A 79 -5.41 3.81 3.03
C LEU A 79 -4.80 3.92 1.63
N ALA A 80 -3.72 4.70 1.47
CA ALA A 80 -2.99 4.77 0.21
C ALA A 80 -2.47 3.38 -0.21
N GLY A 81 -1.90 2.63 0.73
CA GLY A 81 -1.45 1.26 0.51
C GLY A 81 -2.57 0.32 0.04
N ILE A 82 -3.73 0.35 0.71
CA ILE A 82 -4.92 -0.44 0.37
C ILE A 82 -5.41 -0.10 -1.04
N LEU A 83 -5.59 1.19 -1.35
CA LEU A 83 -6.10 1.63 -2.66
C LEU A 83 -5.14 1.25 -3.79
N ILE A 84 -3.84 1.52 -3.63
CA ILE A 84 -2.83 1.19 -4.63
C ILE A 84 -2.75 -0.33 -4.83
N HIS A 85 -2.70 -1.12 -3.75
CA HIS A 85 -2.61 -2.59 -3.85
C HIS A 85 -3.86 -3.21 -4.46
N GLY A 86 -5.04 -2.86 -3.93
CA GLY A 86 -6.32 -3.42 -4.35
C GLY A 86 -6.64 -3.11 -5.81
N LEU A 87 -6.53 -1.84 -6.22
CA LEU A 87 -6.85 -1.44 -7.59
C LEU A 87 -5.82 -1.94 -8.61
N ASN A 88 -4.54 -1.92 -8.28
CA ASN A 88 -3.51 -2.45 -9.17
C ASN A 88 -3.56 -3.99 -9.26
N GLY A 89 -3.91 -4.67 -8.16
CA GLY A 89 -4.24 -6.09 -8.14
C GLY A 89 -5.42 -6.41 -9.05
N LEU A 90 -6.50 -5.62 -8.97
CA LEU A 90 -7.65 -5.75 -9.88
C LEU A 90 -7.24 -5.59 -11.34
N ARG A 91 -6.41 -4.58 -11.67
CA ARG A 91 -5.87 -4.43 -13.03
C ARG A 91 -5.13 -5.69 -13.48
N ILE A 92 -4.25 -6.23 -12.63
CA ILE A 92 -3.49 -7.45 -12.94
C ILE A 92 -4.45 -8.61 -13.21
N THR A 93 -5.45 -8.83 -12.36
CA THR A 93 -6.48 -9.86 -12.54
C THR A 93 -7.21 -9.70 -13.87
N LEU A 94 -7.72 -8.50 -14.17
CA LEU A 94 -8.43 -8.22 -15.43
C LEU A 94 -7.56 -8.51 -16.65
N THR A 95 -6.33 -7.99 -16.66
CA THR A 95 -5.41 -8.23 -17.78
C THR A 95 -4.99 -9.69 -17.89
N GLY A 96 -4.89 -10.42 -16.78
CA GLY A 96 -4.63 -11.85 -16.75
C GLY A 96 -5.78 -12.69 -17.31
N LEU A 97 -7.02 -12.20 -17.20
CA LEU A 97 -8.21 -12.78 -17.81
C LEU A 97 -8.41 -12.35 -19.27
N GLY A 98 -7.46 -11.63 -19.87
CA GLY A 98 -7.55 -11.13 -21.25
C GLY A 98 -8.36 -9.83 -21.41
N VAL A 99 -8.88 -9.26 -20.33
CA VAL A 99 -9.67 -8.03 -20.36
C VAL A 99 -8.74 -6.81 -20.28
N GLY A 100 -8.83 -5.91 -21.26
CA GLY A 100 -8.11 -4.64 -21.24
C GLY A 100 -6.60 -4.74 -21.41
N VAL A 101 -6.08 -5.84 -21.99
CA VAL A 101 -4.63 -6.06 -22.21
C VAL A 101 -3.99 -4.93 -23.01
N GLY A 102 -4.64 -4.44 -24.07
CA GLY A 102 -4.14 -3.29 -24.85
C GLY A 102 -4.18 -1.94 -24.10
N ALA A 103 -5.03 -1.84 -23.07
CA ALA A 103 -5.25 -0.62 -22.30
C ALA A 103 -4.53 -0.62 -20.94
N GLN A 104 -3.66 -1.58 -20.66
CA GLN A 104 -2.99 -1.76 -19.37
C GLN A 104 -2.29 -0.49 -18.82
N ARG A 105 -1.70 0.32 -19.70
CA ARG A 105 -1.08 1.60 -19.33
C ARG A 105 -2.13 2.63 -18.90
N ALA A 106 -3.20 2.76 -19.68
CA ALA A 106 -4.31 3.67 -19.38
C ALA A 106 -5.01 3.25 -18.08
N LEU A 107 -5.32 1.95 -17.93
CA LEU A 107 -5.91 1.40 -16.71
C LEU A 107 -5.05 1.69 -15.48
N PHE A 108 -3.72 1.51 -15.57
CA PHE A 108 -2.83 1.84 -14.46
C PHE A 108 -2.92 3.32 -14.08
N VAL A 109 -2.78 4.24 -15.05
CA VAL A 109 -2.83 5.68 -14.77
C VAL A 109 -4.19 6.08 -14.20
N THR A 110 -5.29 5.63 -14.80
CA THR A 110 -6.64 5.92 -14.32
C THR A 110 -6.84 5.46 -12.88
N LEU A 111 -6.46 4.21 -12.56
CA LEU A 111 -6.62 3.68 -11.21
C LEU A 111 -5.74 4.40 -10.20
N MET A 112 -4.52 4.79 -10.57
CA MET A 112 -3.66 5.58 -9.67
C MET A 112 -4.19 7.00 -9.46
N THR A 113 -4.77 7.63 -10.49
CA THR A 113 -5.43 8.93 -10.35
C THR A 113 -6.65 8.83 -9.43
N VAL A 114 -7.47 7.80 -9.59
CA VAL A 114 -8.61 7.54 -8.68
C VAL A 114 -8.13 7.36 -7.24
N SER A 115 -7.08 6.56 -7.01
CA SER A 115 -6.46 6.42 -5.68
C SER A 115 -6.00 7.75 -5.11
N ALA A 116 -5.33 8.59 -5.91
CA ALA A 116 -4.83 9.88 -5.47
C ALA A 116 -5.97 10.83 -5.09
N VAL A 117 -7.03 10.90 -5.91
CA VAL A 117 -8.23 11.72 -5.62
C VAL A 117 -8.92 11.24 -4.34
N ALA A 118 -9.14 9.93 -4.20
CA ALA A 118 -9.75 9.36 -2.99
C ALA A 118 -8.91 9.65 -1.75
N LEU A 119 -7.58 9.58 -1.85
CA LEU A 119 -6.66 9.90 -0.76
C LEU A 119 -6.71 11.39 -0.39
N CYS A 120 -6.75 12.29 -1.38
CA CYS A 120 -6.89 13.73 -1.14
C CYS A 120 -8.21 14.04 -0.44
N VAL A 121 -9.32 13.46 -0.90
CA VAL A 121 -10.63 13.63 -0.26
C VAL A 121 -10.60 13.11 1.18
N ALA A 122 -10.03 11.91 1.41
CA ALA A 122 -9.88 11.35 2.75
C ALA A 122 -9.04 12.26 3.66
N ALA A 123 -7.90 12.76 3.17
CA ALA A 123 -7.04 13.67 3.93
C ALA A 123 -7.78 14.95 4.32
N LEU A 124 -8.52 15.55 3.39
CA LEU A 124 -9.34 16.73 3.67
C LEU A 124 -10.44 16.45 4.69
N ARG A 125 -11.07 15.27 4.64
CA ARG A 125 -12.10 14.88 5.61
C ARG A 125 -11.55 14.57 7.00
N ILE A 126 -10.35 14.01 7.07
CA ILE A 126 -9.71 13.62 8.35
C ILE A 126 -9.11 14.85 9.05
N PHE A 127 -8.48 15.76 8.29
CA PHE A 127 -7.71 16.89 8.86
C PHE A 127 -8.36 18.26 8.65
N GLY A 128 -9.37 18.37 7.78
CA GLY A 128 -9.96 19.65 7.38
C GLY A 128 -11.07 20.19 8.29
N GLY A 129 -11.61 19.38 9.20
CA GLY A 129 -12.75 19.75 10.06
C GLY A 129 -14.09 19.56 9.39
#